data_AF-A0A258F2Y0-F1
#
_entry.id   AF-A0A258F2Y0-F1
#
_cell.length_a   1.000
_cell.length_b   1.000
_cell.length_c   1.000
_cell.angle_alpha   90.00
_cell.angle_beta   90.00
_cell.angle_gamma   90.00
#
_symmetry.space_group_name_H-M   'P 1'
#
loop_
_entity.id
_entity.type
_entity.pdbx_description
1 polymer ?
#
loop_
_entity_poly.entity_id
_entity_poly.type
_entity_poly.pdbx_seq_one_letter_code
_entity_poly.pdbx_strand_id
1 'polypeptide(L)'
;KLLFYEDASKFSDLQNDIQISIVQCDILLKQTPILIKNLIHLIDEPYDYDSKLLRNNYEIFEDDCSHYIETVKIIRLLAFSMLKTILEEEKPEYFWKFN
;
A
#
# COMPACT_ATOMS: atom_id res chain seq x y z
N LYS A 1 1.07 1.96 -33.86
CA LYS A 1 1.07 3.01 -32.81
C LYS A 1 0.03 2.76 -31.70
N LEU A 2 -0.38 1.50 -31.46
CA LEU A 2 -1.35 1.10 -30.44
C LEU A 2 -0.71 0.71 -29.09
N LEU A 3 0.55 0.27 -29.09
CA LEU A 3 1.31 -0.12 -27.89
C LEU A 3 1.43 1.00 -26.84
N PHE A 4 1.64 2.25 -27.27
CA PHE A 4 1.74 3.40 -26.35
C PHE A 4 0.48 3.69 -25.53
N TYR A 5 -0.71 3.26 -25.99
CA TYR A 5 -1.97 3.54 -25.30
C TYR A 5 -2.28 2.54 -24.18
N GLU A 6 -1.92 1.26 -24.35
CA GLU A 6 -2.11 0.23 -23.30
C GLU A 6 -1.16 0.43 -22.12
N ASP A 7 0.05 0.91 -22.36
CA ASP A 7 0.98 1.21 -21.28
C ASP A 7 0.54 2.48 -20.52
N ALA A 8 0.05 3.50 -21.22
CA ALA A 8 -0.44 4.72 -20.59
C ALA A 8 -1.63 4.47 -19.64
N SER A 9 -2.55 3.57 -19.99
CA SER A 9 -3.66 3.21 -19.10
C SER A 9 -3.17 2.45 -17.86
N LYS A 10 -2.25 1.49 -18.02
CA LYS A 10 -1.68 0.74 -16.88
C LYS A 10 -0.90 1.65 -15.93
N PHE A 11 -0.19 2.66 -16.47
CA PHE A 11 0.47 3.67 -15.65
C PHE A 11 -0.53 4.54 -14.88
N SER A 12 -1.64 4.92 -15.52
CA SER A 12 -2.72 5.65 -14.87
C SER A 12 -3.37 4.83 -13.74
N ASP A 13 -3.59 3.54 -13.95
CA ASP A 13 -4.16 2.63 -12.94
C ASP A 13 -3.21 2.50 -11.74
N LEU A 14 -1.92 2.26 -11.99
CA LEU A 14 -0.90 2.19 -10.93
C LEU A 14 -0.80 3.52 -10.15
N GLN A 15 -0.89 4.66 -10.84
CA GLN A 15 -0.88 5.97 -10.18
C GLN A 15 -2.10 6.14 -9.27
N ASN A 16 -3.28 5.71 -9.71
CA ASN A 16 -4.48 5.73 -8.89
C ASN A 16 -4.35 4.81 -7.67
N ASP A 17 -3.83 3.60 -7.84
CA ASP A 17 -3.58 2.66 -6.74
C ASP A 17 -2.61 3.23 -5.69
N ILE A 18 -1.54 3.92 -6.14
CA ILE A 18 -0.62 4.64 -5.26
C ILE A 18 -1.36 5.74 -4.49
N GLN A 19 -2.20 6.53 -5.16
CA GLN A 19 -2.96 7.60 -4.52
C GLN A 19 -3.90 7.08 -3.45
N ILE A 20 -4.61 5.97 -3.74
CA ILE A 20 -5.48 5.30 -2.78
C ILE A 20 -4.67 4.80 -1.58
N SER A 21 -3.52 4.17 -1.82
CA SER A 21 -2.64 3.68 -0.76
C SER A 21 -2.12 4.81 0.14
N ILE A 22 -1.80 5.99 -0.41
CA ILE A 22 -1.43 7.17 0.38
C ILE A 22 -2.57 7.60 1.31
N VAL A 23 -3.80 7.67 0.79
CA VAL A 23 -4.98 8.02 1.60
C VAL A 23 -5.22 6.98 2.71
N GLN A 24 -5.06 5.70 2.42
CA GLN A 24 -5.16 4.63 3.43
C GLN A 24 -4.11 4.82 4.54
N CYS A 25 -2.86 5.13 4.18
CA CYS A 25 -1.79 5.42 5.14
C CYS A 25 -2.16 6.60 6.06
N ASP A 26 -2.67 7.69 5.49
CA ASP A 26 -3.10 8.86 6.27
C ASP A 26 -4.22 8.54 7.26
N ILE A 27 -5.16 7.65 6.89
CA ILE A 27 -6.23 7.19 7.77
C ILE A 27 -5.65 6.40 8.95
N LEU A 28 -4.76 5.43 8.68
CA LEU A 28 -4.10 4.62 9.71
C LEU A 28 -3.28 5.49 10.67
N LEU A 29 -2.54 6.47 10.14
CA LEU A 29 -1.77 7.41 10.96
C LEU A 29 -2.65 8.25 11.89
N LYS A 30 -3.85 8.65 11.43
CA LYS A 30 -4.82 9.38 12.27
C LYS A 30 -5.46 8.51 13.34
N GLN A 31 -5.61 7.21 13.10
CA GLN A 31 -6.17 6.26 14.07
C GLN A 31 -5.16 5.87 15.16
N THR A 32 -3.87 5.81 14.83
CA THR A 32 -2.79 5.45 15.76
C THR A 32 -2.83 6.20 17.11
N PRO A 33 -2.90 7.55 17.17
CA PRO A 33 -2.93 8.26 18.45
C PRO A 33 -4.21 7.99 19.26
N ILE A 34 -5.34 7.69 18.60
CA ILE A 34 -6.59 7.34 19.26
C ILE A 34 -6.44 6.01 19.99
N LEU A 35 -5.85 5.01 19.32
CA LEU A 35 -5.58 3.70 19.92
C LEU A 35 -4.59 3.79 21.07
N ILE A 36 -3.50 4.57 20.90
CA ILE A 36 -2.53 4.81 21.99
C ILE A 36 -3.23 5.44 23.19
N LYS A 37 -4.10 6.43 22.99
CA LYS A 37 -4.85 7.07 24.08
C LYS A 37 -5.76 6.07 24.80
N ASN A 38 -6.44 5.19 24.05
CA ASN A 38 -7.30 4.16 24.62
C ASN A 38 -6.49 3.14 25.44
N LEU A 39 -5.29 2.76 24.98
CA LEU A 39 -4.38 1.88 25.73
C LEU A 39 -3.87 2.53 27.01
N ILE A 40 -3.49 3.81 26.96
CA ILE A 40 -3.07 4.56 28.16
C ILE A 40 -4.20 4.58 29.18
N HIS A 41 -5.42 4.90 28.74
CA HIS A 41 -6.57 4.95 29.63
C HIS A 41 -6.95 3.57 30.20
N LEU A 42 -6.78 2.47 29.45
CA LEU A 42 -6.91 1.12 30.01
C LEU A 42 -5.88 0.86 31.13
N ILE A 43 -4.64 1.33 30.97
CA ILE A 43 -3.59 1.16 31.99
C ILE A 43 -3.95 1.95 33.24
N ASP A 44 -4.44 3.18 33.07
CA ASP A 44 -4.77 4.09 34.17
C ASP A 44 -6.07 3.66 34.89
N GLU A 45 -7.07 3.20 34.15
CA GLU A 45 -8.42 2.87 34.64
C GLU A 45 -8.92 1.49 34.13
N PRO A 46 -8.28 0.38 34.57
CA PRO A 46 -8.52 -0.95 33.99
C PRO A 46 -9.92 -1.53 34.28
N TYR A 47 -10.60 -1.05 35.31
CA TYR A 47 -11.91 -1.55 35.73
C TYR A 47 -13.09 -0.83 35.06
N ASP A 48 -12.86 0.36 34.49
CA ASP A 48 -13.90 1.19 33.88
C ASP A 48 -13.99 1.02 32.36
N TYR A 49 -13.05 0.29 31.76
CA TYR A 49 -12.94 0.15 30.31
C TYR A 49 -13.55 -1.15 29.78
N ASP A 50 -14.35 -1.05 28.70
CA ASP A 50 -14.86 -2.21 27.97
C ASP A 50 -13.73 -2.89 27.16
N SER A 51 -13.12 -3.89 27.79
CA SER A 51 -12.06 -4.71 27.18
C SER A 51 -12.46 -5.36 25.85
N LYS A 52 -13.74 -5.67 25.62
CA LYS A 52 -14.21 -6.29 24.38
C LYS A 52 -14.24 -5.27 23.25
N LEU A 53 -14.72 -4.06 23.53
CA LEU A 53 -14.72 -2.97 22.56
C LEU A 53 -13.29 -2.59 22.15
N LEU A 54 -12.37 -2.49 23.13
CA LEU A 54 -10.97 -2.21 22.86
C LEU A 54 -10.33 -3.27 21.95
N ARG A 55 -10.52 -4.54 22.31
CA ARG A 55 -9.94 -5.66 21.56
C ARG A 55 -10.44 -5.66 20.11
N ASN A 56 -11.74 -5.47 19.92
CA ASN A 56 -12.32 -5.41 18.58
C ASN A 56 -11.75 -4.24 17.76
N ASN A 57 -11.62 -3.06 18.35
CA ASN A 57 -11.04 -1.91 17.66
C ASN A 57 -9.57 -2.11 17.30
N TYR A 58 -8.81 -2.79 18.17
CA TYR A 58 -7.41 -3.11 17.91
C TYR A 58 -7.26 -4.16 16.81
N GLU A 59 -8.09 -5.20 16.83
CA GLU A 59 -8.10 -6.26 15.81
C GLU A 59 -8.41 -5.68 14.43
N ILE A 60 -9.44 -4.82 14.31
CA ILE A 60 -9.75 -4.13 13.05
C ILE A 60 -8.57 -3.28 12.57
N PHE A 61 -7.92 -2.54 13.47
CA PHE A 61 -6.76 -1.72 13.10
C PHE A 61 -5.55 -2.56 12.63
N GLU A 62 -5.32 -3.71 13.27
CA GLU A 62 -4.27 -4.64 12.88
C GLU A 62 -4.55 -5.25 11.50
N ASP A 63 -5.80 -5.61 11.23
CA ASP A 63 -6.25 -6.08 9.93
C ASP A 63 -6.06 -5.01 8.85
N ASP A 64 -6.47 -3.76 9.12
CA ASP A 64 -6.31 -2.63 8.20
C ASP A 64 -4.82 -2.35 7.91
N CYS A 65 -3.95 -2.41 8.93
CA CYS A 65 -2.50 -2.26 8.76
C CYS A 65 -1.91 -3.38 7.90
N SER A 66 -2.34 -4.63 8.14
CA SER A 66 -1.90 -5.79 7.39
C SER A 66 -2.32 -5.69 5.92
N HIS A 67 -3.56 -5.26 5.67
CA HIS A 67 -4.08 -5.04 4.33
C HIS A 67 -3.34 -3.91 3.59
N TYR A 68 -3.04 -2.79 4.29
CA TYR A 68 -2.24 -1.71 3.73
C TYR A 68 -0.85 -2.18 3.31
N ILE A 69 -0.15 -2.92 4.18
CA ILE A 69 1.19 -3.46 3.88
C ILE A 69 1.16 -4.35 2.64
N GLU A 70 0.15 -5.22 2.52
CA GLU A 70 0.03 -6.12 1.37
C GLU A 70 -0.24 -5.34 0.08
N THR A 71 -1.13 -4.34 0.14
CA THR A 71 -1.40 -3.43 -0.98
C THR A 71 -0.12 -2.74 -1.46
N VAL A 72 0.70 -2.22 -0.55
CA VAL A 72 1.97 -1.58 -0.89
C VAL A 72 2.95 -2.56 -1.54
N LYS A 73 3.01 -3.82 -1.09
CA LYS A 73 3.85 -4.84 -1.75
C LYS A 73 3.39 -5.09 -3.19
N ILE A 74 2.09 -5.23 -3.40
CA ILE A 74 1.51 -5.45 -4.74
C ILE A 74 1.86 -4.28 -5.66
N ILE A 75 1.65 -3.03 -5.21
CA ILE A 75 2.00 -1.81 -5.96
C ILE A 75 3.49 -1.82 -6.34
N ARG A 76 4.39 -2.16 -5.39
CA ARG A 76 5.83 -2.24 -5.68
C ARG A 76 6.15 -3.30 -6.73
N LEU A 77 5.53 -4.47 -6.65
CA LEU A 77 5.72 -5.55 -7.63
C LEU A 77 5.25 -5.13 -9.02
N LEU A 78 4.07 -4.49 -9.12
CA LEU A 78 3.55 -3.96 -10.38
C LEU A 78 4.47 -2.92 -10.98
N ALA A 79 4.91 -1.94 -10.18
CA ALA A 79 5.85 -0.91 -10.62
C ALA A 79 7.16 -1.51 -11.15
N PHE A 80 7.74 -2.48 -10.42
CA PHE A 80 8.96 -3.16 -10.87
C PHE A 80 8.74 -3.97 -12.16
N SER A 81 7.60 -4.66 -12.28
CA SER A 81 7.28 -5.41 -13.49
C SER A 81 7.17 -4.50 -14.70
N MET A 82 6.51 -3.35 -14.57
CA MET A 82 6.38 -2.37 -15.65
C MET A 82 7.74 -1.78 -16.05
N LEU A 83 8.56 -1.40 -15.06
CA LEU A 83 9.92 -0.91 -15.32
C LEU A 83 10.78 -1.96 -16.02
N LYS A 84 10.67 -3.23 -15.61
CA LYS A 84 11.38 -4.33 -16.26
C LYS A 84 10.95 -4.50 -17.72
N THR A 85 9.64 -4.47 -18.00
CA THR A 85 9.12 -4.55 -19.38
C THR A 85 9.68 -3.42 -20.24
N ILE A 86 9.64 -2.18 -19.77
CA ILE A 86 10.23 -1.04 -20.50
C ILE A 86 11.72 -1.27 -20.77
N LEU A 87 12.50 -1.69 -19.77
CA LEU A 87 13.94 -1.94 -19.95
C LEU A 87 14.24 -3.11 -20.90
N GLU A 88 13.37 -4.11 -20.99
CA GLU A 88 13.50 -5.25 -21.90
C GLU A 88 13.08 -4.90 -23.33
N GLU A 89 12.04 -4.08 -23.50
CA GLU A 89 11.55 -3.59 -24.79
C GLU A 89 12.43 -2.48 -25.39
N GLU A 90 13.02 -1.62 -24.55
CA GLU A 90 13.97 -0.58 -24.96
C GLU A 90 15.39 -1.12 -25.22
N LYS A 91 15.64 -2.43 -25.11
CA LYS A 91 16.93 -3.00 -25.54
C LYS A 91 17.15 -2.65 -27.01
N PRO A 92 18.15 -1.80 -27.33
CA PRO A 92 18.38 -1.40 -28.71
C PRO A 92 18.74 -2.64 -29.52
N GLU A 93 18.12 -2.82 -30.68
CA GLU A 93 18.43 -3.87 -31.68
C GLU A 93 19.93 -3.94 -32.06
N TYR A 94 20.74 -2.97 -31.63
CA TYR A 94 22.19 -2.93 -31.80
C TYR A 94 22.97 -3.96 -30.98
N PHE A 95 22.36 -4.66 -30.01
CA PHE A 95 23.06 -5.70 -29.24
C PHE A 95 23.27 -7.03 -29.99
N TRP A 96 22.75 -7.18 -31.21
CA TRP A 96 22.85 -8.42 -31.99
C TRP A 96 23.81 -8.35 -33.20
N LYS A 97 24.60 -7.28 -33.37
CA LYS A 97 25.57 -7.18 -34.48
C LYS A 97 27.03 -7.49 -34.13
N PHE A 98 27.31 -7.96 -32.92
CA PHE A 98 28.69 -8.24 -32.48
C PHE A 98 28.89 -9.60 -31.80
N ASN A 99 28.11 -10.62 -32.16
CA ASN A 99 28.46 -12.03 -31.91
C ASN A 99 28.36 -12.82 -33.21
#